data_AF-A0A2N2SJ88-F1
#
_entry.id   AF-A0A2N2SJ88-F1
#
_cell.length_a   1.000
_cell.length_b   1.000
_cell.length_c   1.000
_cell.angle_alpha   90.00
_cell.angle_beta   90.00
_cell.angle_gamma   90.00
#
_symmetry.space_group_name_H-M   'P 1'
#
loop_
_entity.id
_entity.type
_entity.pdbx_description
1 polymer ?
#
loop_
_entity_poly.entity_id
_entity_poly.type
_entity_poly.pdbx_seq_one_letter_code
_entity_poly.pdbx_strand_id
1 'polypeptide(L)'
;EKKSAERRIRLSARFFATPDGYALTLTDEDGVTATASIAAAHEPAQQAERALNTIREQLGKLGSTPFVAEKIHLDLADAPFLPASSLNALRRDAVERLEVARLKAHTRPPRAAPVEPPVPYPEDALSYLANVLNDKAREFYARHGVKLIESAYEENEVRDEVSLMITKHCLRYSFNLCPKEVKGIRPDPMTLVNGKETLTLRFDCKRCEMHVVGQLKPHVAKLQAQVAPQKVTFFPSLPGKMRPQTAGAGGK
;
A
#
# COMPACT_ATOMS: atom_id res chain seq x y z
N GLU A 1 0.34 9.65 -20.12
CA GLU A 1 -0.32 8.83 -19.08
C GLU A 1 -1.77 9.28 -18.90
N LYS A 2 -2.71 8.35 -18.85
CA LYS A 2 -4.09 8.64 -18.40
C LYS A 2 -4.16 8.35 -16.90
N LYS A 3 -4.77 9.24 -16.11
CA LYS A 3 -5.05 8.96 -14.69
C LYS A 3 -5.88 7.67 -14.61
N SER A 4 -5.34 6.65 -13.94
CA SER A 4 -5.96 5.32 -13.87
C SER A 4 -7.20 5.31 -12.97
N ALA A 5 -7.16 5.98 -11.82
CA ALA A 5 -8.29 6.22 -10.92
C ALA A 5 -7.94 7.30 -9.88
N GLU A 6 -8.94 7.98 -9.33
CA GLU A 6 -8.79 8.90 -8.21
C GLU A 6 -9.93 8.67 -7.22
N ARG A 7 -9.61 8.43 -5.93
CA ARG A 7 -10.59 8.30 -4.86
C ARG A 7 -10.44 9.47 -3.89
N ARG A 8 -11.51 10.26 -3.72
CA ARG A 8 -11.61 11.35 -2.73
C ARG A 8 -12.66 10.97 -1.67
N ILE A 9 -12.48 11.48 -0.45
CA ILE A 9 -13.40 11.31 0.67
C ILE A 9 -14.41 12.46 0.65
N ARG A 10 -15.71 12.16 0.63
CA ARG A 10 -16.74 13.20 0.62
C ARG A 10 -16.91 13.84 1.98
N LEU A 11 -17.07 15.16 2.00
CA LEU A 11 -17.32 15.96 3.19
C LEU A 11 -18.62 16.76 3.08
N SER A 12 -19.35 16.85 4.19
CA SER A 12 -20.32 17.90 4.45
C SER A 12 -19.69 18.97 5.34
N ALA A 13 -19.78 20.23 4.92
CA ALA A 13 -19.31 21.38 5.67
C ALA A 13 -20.51 22.18 6.21
N ARG A 14 -20.48 22.54 7.49
CA ARG A 14 -21.41 23.48 8.12
C ARG A 14 -20.62 24.64 8.68
N PHE A 15 -20.91 25.83 8.18
CA PHE A 15 -20.31 27.08 8.64
C PHE A 15 -21.36 27.91 9.38
N PHE A 16 -21.06 28.37 10.59
CA PHE A 16 -22.03 29.03 11.48
C PHE A 16 -21.38 30.12 12.36
N ALA A 17 -22.20 31.04 12.85
CA ALA A 17 -21.78 32.10 13.76
C ALA A 17 -21.60 31.57 15.21
N THR A 18 -20.61 32.12 15.91
CA THR A 18 -20.32 31.89 17.33
C THR A 18 -20.25 33.25 18.06
N PRO A 19 -20.33 33.29 19.39
CA PRO A 19 -20.28 34.56 20.13
C PRO A 19 -19.06 35.43 19.77
N ASP A 20 -17.90 34.80 19.57
CA ASP A 20 -16.62 35.49 19.34
C ASP A 20 -16.17 35.50 17.87
N GLY A 21 -16.99 34.97 16.94
CA GLY A 21 -16.66 34.91 15.51
C GLY A 21 -17.41 33.82 14.76
N TYR A 22 -16.70 32.93 14.05
CA TYR A 22 -17.32 31.87 13.23
C TYR A 22 -16.66 30.51 13.43
N ALA A 23 -17.42 29.45 13.14
CA ALA A 23 -16.93 28.09 13.18
C ALA A 23 -17.29 27.31 11.92
N LEU A 24 -16.41 26.37 11.58
CA LEU A 24 -16.56 25.42 10.48
C LEU A 24 -16.50 24.01 11.04
N THR A 25 -17.60 23.27 10.91
CA THR A 25 -17.65 21.83 11.17
C THR A 25 -17.58 21.08 9.84
N LEU A 26 -16.64 20.15 9.74
CA LEU A 26 -16.52 19.19 8.64
C LEU A 26 -16.95 17.81 9.13
N THR A 27 -17.77 17.12 8.35
CA THR A 27 -18.21 15.74 8.59
C THR A 27 -17.90 14.90 7.35
N ASP A 28 -17.22 13.77 7.50
CA ASP A 28 -16.92 12.90 6.38
C ASP A 28 -17.95 11.79 6.13
N GLU A 29 -17.77 11.04 5.04
CA GLU A 29 -18.63 9.91 4.66
C GLU A 29 -18.63 8.73 5.65
N ASP A 30 -17.65 8.67 6.56
CA ASP A 30 -17.56 7.68 7.64
C ASP A 30 -18.19 8.19 8.95
N GLY A 31 -18.72 9.42 8.95
CA GLY A 31 -19.37 10.07 10.10
C GLY A 31 -18.40 10.73 11.09
N VAL A 32 -17.10 10.84 10.78
CA VAL A 32 -16.14 11.54 11.64
C VAL A 32 -16.30 13.04 11.46
N THR A 33 -16.34 13.74 12.58
CA THR A 33 -16.57 15.19 12.63
C THR A 33 -15.41 15.92 13.28
N ALA A 34 -15.07 17.10 12.76
CA ALA A 34 -14.16 18.03 13.41
C ALA A 34 -14.61 19.47 13.21
N THR A 35 -14.34 20.31 14.22
CA THR A 35 -14.72 21.73 14.21
C THR A 35 -13.50 22.60 14.48
N ALA A 36 -13.34 23.64 13.68
CA ALA A 36 -12.42 24.74 13.90
C ALA A 36 -13.20 26.05 14.04
N SER A 37 -12.63 27.03 14.71
CA SER A 37 -13.24 28.33 14.94
C SER A 37 -12.23 29.45 14.70
N ILE A 38 -12.74 30.60 14.27
CA ILE A 38 -11.97 31.82 14.04
C ILE A 38 -12.65 32.99 14.74
N ALA A 39 -11.86 33.79 15.46
CA ALA A 39 -12.34 35.04 16.03
C ALA A 39 -12.43 36.09 14.92
N ALA A 40 -13.60 36.73 14.79
CA ALA A 40 -13.86 37.75 13.77
C ALA A 40 -15.02 38.63 14.21
N ALA A 41 -14.99 39.90 13.82
CA ALA A 41 -16.13 40.79 14.04
C ALA A 41 -17.31 40.37 13.16
N HIS A 42 -18.53 40.48 13.69
CA HIS A 42 -19.78 40.24 12.95
C HIS A 42 -20.16 41.46 12.13
N GLU A 43 -19.28 41.85 11.20
CA GLU A 43 -19.50 42.98 10.31
C GLU A 43 -20.30 42.54 9.07
N PRO A 44 -21.47 43.16 8.79
CA PRO A 44 -22.25 42.82 7.62
C PRO A 44 -21.51 43.23 6.34
N ALA A 45 -21.54 42.36 5.33
CA ALA A 45 -20.96 42.67 4.04
C ALA A 45 -21.84 43.65 3.25
N GLN A 46 -21.22 44.61 2.56
CA GLN A 46 -21.92 45.54 1.65
C GLN A 46 -22.66 44.82 0.50
N GLN A 47 -22.16 43.65 0.08
CA GLN A 47 -22.76 42.82 -0.98
C GLN A 47 -23.01 41.41 -0.44
N ALA A 48 -24.17 41.20 0.17
CA ALA A 48 -24.52 39.97 0.89
C ALA A 48 -24.37 38.70 0.05
N GLU A 49 -24.96 38.66 -1.16
CA GLU A 49 -24.90 37.48 -2.03
C GLU A 49 -23.47 37.13 -2.45
N ARG A 50 -22.67 38.14 -2.79
CA ARG A 50 -21.27 37.96 -3.17
C ARG A 50 -20.42 37.43 -2.02
N ALA A 51 -20.67 37.91 -0.80
CA ALA A 51 -20.00 37.41 0.39
C ALA A 51 -20.32 35.93 0.64
N LEU A 52 -21.60 35.54 0.59
CA LEU A 52 -22.01 34.14 0.76
C LEU A 52 -21.40 33.21 -0.31
N ASN A 53 -21.36 33.64 -1.57
CA ASN A 53 -20.71 32.88 -2.65
C ASN A 53 -19.20 32.74 -2.43
N THR A 54 -18.54 33.82 -2.01
CA THR A 54 -17.11 33.80 -1.68
C THR A 54 -16.83 32.84 -0.53
N ILE A 55 -17.66 32.83 0.51
CA ILE A 55 -17.54 31.89 1.64
C ILE A 55 -17.65 30.44 1.13
N ARG A 56 -18.68 30.11 0.34
CA ARG A 56 -18.83 28.76 -0.23
C ARG A 56 -17.63 28.34 -1.07
N GLU A 57 -17.17 29.21 -1.96
CA GLU A 57 -16.01 28.92 -2.82
C GLU A 57 -14.72 28.70 -2.02
N GLN A 58 -14.42 29.55 -1.03
CA GLN A 58 -13.19 29.42 -0.25
C GLN A 58 -13.20 28.18 0.64
N LEU A 59 -14.35 27.87 1.27
CA LEU A 59 -14.49 26.66 2.09
C LEU A 59 -14.46 25.37 1.25
N GLY A 60 -14.90 25.42 -0.02
CA GLY A 60 -14.89 24.29 -0.95
C GLY A 60 -13.53 23.94 -1.57
N LYS A 61 -12.51 24.80 -1.43
CA LYS A 61 -11.18 24.62 -2.06
C LYS A 61 -10.32 23.58 -1.33
N LEU A 62 -10.65 22.29 -1.50
CA LEU A 62 -9.99 21.15 -0.84
C LEU A 62 -8.93 20.43 -1.70
N GLY A 63 -8.57 20.97 -2.86
CA GLY A 63 -7.81 20.25 -3.91
C GLY A 63 -6.49 19.58 -3.51
N SER A 64 -5.79 20.10 -2.49
CA SER A 64 -4.53 19.53 -1.97
C SER A 64 -4.71 18.46 -0.88
N THR A 65 -5.95 18.08 -0.58
CA THR A 65 -6.31 17.17 0.54
C THR A 65 -7.01 15.93 -0.02
N PRO A 66 -7.11 14.80 0.70
CA PRO A 66 -7.86 13.64 0.20
C PRO A 66 -9.38 13.90 0.10
N PHE A 67 -9.86 15.08 0.48
CA PHE A 67 -11.27 15.40 0.62
C PHE A 67 -11.87 16.11 -0.59
N VAL A 68 -13.19 15.96 -0.76
CA VAL A 68 -14.02 16.70 -1.70
C VAL A 68 -15.29 17.17 -0.99
N ALA A 69 -15.67 18.44 -1.17
CA ALA A 69 -16.89 18.97 -0.56
C ALA A 69 -18.11 18.50 -1.37
N GLU A 70 -19.00 17.75 -0.74
CA GLU A 70 -20.28 17.32 -1.33
C GLU A 70 -21.38 18.38 -1.06
N LYS A 71 -21.42 18.92 0.16
CA LYS A 71 -22.39 19.96 0.57
C LYS A 71 -21.73 20.99 1.48
N ILE A 72 -22.03 22.26 1.25
CA ILE A 72 -21.61 23.37 2.11
C ILE A 72 -22.85 24.14 2.57
N HIS A 73 -23.19 23.98 3.84
CA HIS A 73 -24.29 24.67 4.50
C HIS A 73 -23.77 25.91 5.22
N LEU A 74 -24.36 27.07 4.93
CA LEU A 74 -24.10 28.32 5.66
C LEU A 74 -25.29 28.58 6.59
N ASP A 75 -25.05 28.48 7.88
CA ASP A 75 -26.03 28.69 8.95
C ASP A 75 -25.74 30.04 9.62
N LEU A 76 -26.10 31.10 8.91
CA LEU A 76 -25.81 32.48 9.27
C LEU A 76 -27.10 33.29 9.19
N ALA A 77 -27.32 34.16 10.17
CA ALA A 77 -28.45 35.09 10.15
C ALA A 77 -28.26 36.19 9.09
N ASP A 78 -27.02 36.69 8.96
CA ASP A 78 -26.61 37.72 8.00
C ASP A 78 -25.41 37.25 7.17
N ALA A 79 -25.08 37.98 6.11
CA ALA A 79 -23.90 37.70 5.28
C ALA A 79 -22.67 38.48 5.80
N PRO A 80 -21.71 37.82 6.49
CA PRO A 80 -20.60 38.52 7.09
C PRO A 80 -19.50 38.82 6.07
N PHE A 81 -18.76 39.89 6.31
CA PHE A 81 -17.51 40.15 5.61
C PHE A 81 -16.37 39.37 6.27
N LEU A 82 -15.82 38.39 5.56
CA LEU A 82 -14.65 37.64 6.01
C LEU A 82 -13.54 37.66 4.95
N PRO A 83 -12.30 38.02 5.32
CA PRO A 83 -11.17 37.94 4.39
C PRO A 83 -10.96 36.51 3.88
N ALA A 84 -10.62 36.37 2.60
CA ALA A 84 -10.32 35.06 2.02
C ALA A 84 -9.17 34.34 2.75
N SER A 85 -8.20 35.08 3.30
CA SER A 85 -7.14 34.52 4.16
C SER A 85 -7.68 33.86 5.41
N SER A 86 -8.67 34.47 6.08
CA SER A 86 -9.32 33.97 7.29
C SER A 86 -10.11 32.69 7.00
N LEU A 87 -10.87 32.68 5.91
CA LEU A 87 -11.61 31.48 5.46
C LEU A 87 -10.65 30.33 5.08
N ASN A 88 -9.53 30.65 4.43
CA ASN A 88 -8.51 29.65 4.10
C ASN A 88 -7.82 29.08 5.33
N ALA A 89 -7.52 29.91 6.33
CA ALA A 89 -6.95 29.46 7.60
C ALA A 89 -7.94 28.55 8.35
N LEU A 90 -9.20 28.98 8.49
CA LEU A 90 -10.26 28.20 9.13
C LEU A 90 -10.47 26.84 8.44
N ARG A 91 -10.50 26.82 7.11
CA ARG A 91 -10.62 25.57 6.34
C ARG A 91 -9.43 24.64 6.60
N ARG A 92 -8.20 25.16 6.63
CA ARG A 92 -6.99 24.35 6.88
C ARG A 92 -7.01 23.74 8.28
N ASP A 93 -7.32 24.54 9.30
CA ASP A 93 -7.43 24.05 10.69
C ASP A 93 -8.53 22.98 10.82
N ALA A 94 -9.71 23.21 10.22
CA ALA A 94 -10.79 22.22 10.24
C ALA A 94 -10.39 20.90 9.57
N VAL A 95 -9.68 20.96 8.44
CA VAL A 95 -9.17 19.77 7.74
C VAL A 95 -8.13 19.03 8.57
N GLU A 96 -7.16 19.74 9.15
CA GLU A 96 -6.12 19.14 10.00
C GLU A 96 -6.73 18.42 11.21
N ARG A 97 -7.70 19.07 11.88
CA ARG A 97 -8.45 18.46 12.98
C ARG A 97 -9.24 17.24 12.53
N LEU A 98 -9.83 17.27 11.32
CA LEU A 98 -10.55 16.13 10.77
C LEU A 98 -9.62 14.95 10.47
N GLU A 99 -8.42 15.21 9.94
CA GLU A 99 -7.42 14.17 9.69
C GLU A 99 -7.00 13.49 11.01
N VAL A 100 -6.76 14.27 12.07
CA VAL A 100 -6.46 13.74 13.41
C VAL A 100 -7.64 12.92 13.95
N ALA A 101 -8.86 13.44 13.82
CA ALA A 101 -10.07 12.73 14.27
C ALA A 101 -10.26 11.41 13.51
N ARG A 102 -10.03 11.38 12.20
CA ARG A 102 -10.11 10.16 11.36
C ARG A 102 -9.07 9.13 11.77
N LEU A 103 -7.83 9.54 12.02
CA LEU A 103 -6.78 8.63 12.49
C LEU A 103 -7.11 8.04 13.86
N LYS A 104 -7.72 8.82 14.75
CA LYS A 104 -8.16 8.36 16.06
C LYS A 104 -9.37 7.42 15.99
N ALA A 105 -10.31 7.68 15.07
CA ALA A 105 -11.49 6.84 14.85
C ALA A 105 -11.18 5.54 14.08
N HIS A 106 -10.07 5.51 13.35
CA HIS A 106 -9.67 4.35 12.55
C HIS A 106 -9.43 3.12 13.43
N THR A 107 -10.38 2.18 13.35
CA THR A 107 -10.25 0.87 13.99
C THR A 107 -9.59 -0.08 13.00
N ARG A 108 -8.42 -0.63 13.35
CA ARG A 108 -7.75 -1.64 12.52
C ARG A 108 -8.68 -2.85 12.38
N PRO A 109 -9.02 -3.27 11.14
CA PRO A 109 -9.80 -4.47 10.94
C PRO A 109 -9.16 -5.66 11.66
N PRO A 110 -9.95 -6.50 12.35
CA PRO A 110 -9.41 -7.72 12.94
C PRO A 110 -8.81 -8.60 11.85
N ARG A 111 -7.86 -9.47 12.23
CA ARG A 111 -7.39 -10.51 11.31
C ARG A 111 -8.57 -11.39 10.93
N ALA A 112 -8.70 -11.69 9.64
CA ALA A 112 -9.66 -12.69 9.18
C ALA A 112 -9.39 -14.02 9.89
N ALA A 113 -10.47 -14.72 10.27
CA ALA A 113 -10.35 -16.07 10.78
C ALA A 113 -9.80 -17.00 9.68
N PRO A 114 -8.88 -17.92 10.00
CA PRO A 114 -8.49 -18.97 9.08
C PRO A 114 -9.71 -19.80 8.64
N VAL A 115 -9.73 -20.20 7.37
CA VAL A 115 -10.76 -21.11 6.85
C VAL A 115 -10.44 -22.54 7.28
N GLU A 116 -11.44 -23.26 7.80
CA GLU A 116 -11.33 -24.66 8.23
C GLU A 116 -12.39 -25.53 7.54
N PRO A 117 -12.01 -26.64 6.85
CA PRO A 117 -10.64 -27.10 6.67
C PRO A 117 -9.82 -26.19 5.73
N PRO A 118 -8.47 -26.25 5.80
CA PRO A 118 -7.60 -25.48 4.92
C PRO A 118 -7.92 -25.72 3.44
N VAL A 119 -7.90 -24.64 2.66
CA VAL A 119 -8.17 -24.72 1.22
C VAL A 119 -7.05 -25.53 0.54
N PRO A 120 -7.35 -26.50 -0.33
CA PRO A 120 -6.30 -27.23 -1.05
C PRO A 120 -5.46 -26.31 -1.94
N TYR A 121 -4.14 -26.52 -1.96
CA TYR A 121 -3.24 -25.88 -2.91
C TYR A 121 -3.49 -26.46 -4.32
N PRO A 122 -3.37 -25.66 -5.41
CA PRO A 122 -3.68 -26.14 -6.76
C PRO A 122 -2.82 -27.31 -7.26
N GLU A 123 -1.60 -27.45 -6.73
CA GLU A 123 -0.64 -28.48 -7.10
C GLU A 123 -0.36 -29.40 -5.90
N ASP A 124 -0.18 -30.70 -6.12
CA ASP A 124 0.12 -31.66 -5.04
C ASP A 124 1.62 -32.01 -4.93
N ALA A 125 2.43 -31.50 -5.86
CA ALA A 125 3.89 -31.62 -5.86
C ALA A 125 4.51 -30.26 -6.21
N LEU A 126 5.46 -29.82 -5.39
CA LEU A 126 6.20 -28.58 -5.55
C LEU A 126 7.67 -28.88 -5.80
N SER A 127 8.22 -28.31 -6.87
CA SER A 127 9.64 -28.39 -7.18
C SER A 127 10.43 -27.28 -6.47
N TYR A 128 11.76 -27.28 -6.66
CA TYR A 128 12.65 -26.20 -6.17
C TYR A 128 12.17 -24.78 -6.53
N LEU A 129 11.39 -24.62 -7.60
CA LEU A 129 10.82 -23.33 -8.04
C LEU A 129 9.81 -22.74 -7.05
N ALA A 130 9.25 -23.54 -6.16
CA ALA A 130 8.31 -23.08 -5.14
C ALA A 130 8.99 -22.37 -3.95
N ASN A 131 10.33 -22.37 -3.88
CA ASN A 131 11.13 -21.70 -2.85
C ASN A 131 10.65 -22.00 -1.41
N VAL A 132 10.36 -23.29 -1.14
CA VAL A 132 9.92 -23.73 0.18
C VAL A 132 11.14 -24.00 1.07
N LEU A 133 11.75 -22.92 1.56
CA LEU A 133 13.05 -22.96 2.25
C LEU A 133 12.98 -23.27 3.76
N ASN A 134 11.85 -23.03 4.42
CA ASN A 134 11.74 -23.17 5.88
C ASN A 134 10.61 -24.08 6.32
N ASP A 135 10.74 -24.65 7.51
CA ASP A 135 9.80 -25.65 8.05
C ASP A 135 8.36 -25.13 8.15
N LYS A 136 8.16 -23.85 8.49
CA LYS A 136 6.81 -23.26 8.54
C LYS A 136 6.15 -23.20 7.18
N ALA A 137 6.93 -22.95 6.12
CA ALA A 137 6.43 -23.00 4.76
C ALA A 137 6.10 -24.46 4.36
N ARG A 138 6.97 -25.43 4.70
CA ARG A 138 6.70 -26.85 4.46
C ARG A 138 5.40 -27.31 5.16
N GLU A 139 5.22 -26.97 6.43
CA GLU A 139 3.99 -27.23 7.19
C GLU A 139 2.76 -26.56 6.56
N PHE A 140 2.90 -25.34 6.06
CA PHE A 140 1.83 -24.63 5.38
C PHE A 140 1.36 -25.40 4.14
N TYR A 141 2.28 -25.73 3.24
CA TYR A 141 1.94 -26.45 2.00
C TYR A 141 1.40 -27.86 2.28
N ALA A 142 2.01 -28.60 3.21
CA ALA A 142 1.51 -29.91 3.61
C ALA A 142 0.08 -29.86 4.16
N ARG A 143 -0.24 -28.84 4.98
CA ARG A 143 -1.59 -28.59 5.49
C ARG A 143 -2.61 -28.29 4.37
N HIS A 144 -2.16 -27.72 3.26
CA HIS A 144 -2.98 -27.44 2.08
C HIS A 144 -2.95 -28.61 1.07
N GLY A 145 -2.55 -29.82 1.48
CA GLY A 145 -2.66 -31.03 0.68
C GLY A 145 -1.50 -31.31 -0.28
N VAL A 146 -0.42 -30.53 -0.23
CA VAL A 146 0.80 -30.80 -0.99
C VAL A 146 1.51 -32.02 -0.38
N LYS A 147 1.83 -33.01 -1.21
CA LYS A 147 2.40 -34.30 -0.79
C LYS A 147 3.91 -34.35 -0.97
N LEU A 148 4.42 -33.76 -2.05
CA LEU A 148 5.84 -33.72 -2.36
C LEU A 148 6.31 -32.27 -2.38
N ILE A 149 7.35 -31.97 -1.61
CA ILE A 149 7.96 -30.64 -1.56
C ILE A 149 9.47 -30.83 -1.70
N GLU A 150 9.99 -30.57 -2.90
CA GLU A 150 11.43 -30.54 -3.14
C GLU A 150 12.11 -29.41 -2.36
N SER A 151 13.41 -29.55 -2.15
CA SER A 151 14.23 -28.53 -1.50
C SER A 151 14.31 -27.27 -2.35
N ALA A 152 14.26 -26.11 -1.69
CA ALA A 152 14.47 -24.83 -2.36
C ALA A 152 15.87 -24.80 -2.99
N TYR A 153 16.03 -24.01 -4.06
CA TYR A 153 17.30 -23.92 -4.79
C TYR A 153 18.47 -23.51 -3.88
N GLU A 154 18.20 -22.64 -2.90
CA GLU A 154 19.13 -22.12 -1.91
C GLU A 154 19.64 -23.17 -0.91
N GLU A 155 18.98 -24.34 -0.83
CA GLU A 155 19.48 -25.48 -0.06
C GLU A 155 20.64 -26.21 -0.79
N ASN A 156 20.99 -25.78 -2.01
CA ASN A 156 22.15 -26.24 -2.78
C ASN A 156 22.13 -27.74 -3.12
N GLU A 157 20.95 -28.38 -3.08
CA GLU A 157 20.76 -29.77 -3.51
C GLU A 157 20.69 -29.90 -5.03
N VAL A 158 20.15 -28.88 -5.71
CA VAL A 158 20.06 -28.81 -7.17
C VAL A 158 21.38 -28.32 -7.75
N ARG A 159 22.15 -29.23 -8.38
CA ARG A 159 23.49 -28.94 -8.92
C ARG A 159 23.53 -28.85 -10.44
N ASP A 160 22.47 -29.26 -11.11
CA ASP A 160 22.37 -29.21 -12.57
C ASP A 160 22.06 -27.80 -13.06
N GLU A 161 22.18 -27.60 -14.37
CA GLU A 161 21.76 -26.36 -15.02
C GLU A 161 20.22 -26.28 -15.04
N VAL A 162 19.65 -25.34 -14.29
CA VAL A 162 18.21 -25.21 -14.07
C VAL A 162 17.70 -23.78 -14.26
N SER A 163 16.38 -23.59 -14.31
CA SER A 163 15.77 -22.26 -14.48
C SER A 163 15.77 -21.51 -13.15
N LEU A 164 16.52 -20.41 -13.09
CA LEU A 164 16.60 -19.56 -11.90
C LEU A 164 15.52 -18.47 -11.90
N MET A 165 15.08 -18.07 -13.09
CA MET A 165 14.01 -17.09 -13.26
C MET A 165 13.20 -17.43 -14.50
N ILE A 166 11.88 -17.38 -14.37
CA ILE A 166 10.93 -17.52 -15.47
C ILE A 166 10.14 -16.22 -15.56
N THR A 167 10.13 -15.58 -16.73
CA THR A 167 9.45 -14.30 -16.94
C THR A 167 8.69 -14.27 -18.25
N LYS A 168 7.56 -13.54 -18.27
CA LYS A 168 6.83 -13.24 -19.50
C LYS A 168 7.47 -12.12 -20.31
N HIS A 169 8.34 -11.31 -19.70
CA HIS A 169 9.12 -10.31 -20.42
C HIS A 169 10.17 -11.01 -21.29
N CYS A 170 10.00 -10.93 -22.61
CA CYS A 170 10.77 -11.70 -23.57
C CYS A 170 11.71 -10.78 -24.37
N LEU A 171 13.02 -10.96 -24.21
CA LEU A 171 14.00 -10.16 -24.96
C LEU A 171 13.93 -10.37 -26.47
N ARG A 172 13.57 -11.57 -26.94
CA ARG A 172 13.30 -11.79 -28.37
C ARG A 172 12.18 -10.90 -28.88
N TYR A 173 11.11 -10.72 -28.10
CA TYR A 173 10.05 -9.78 -28.47
C TYR A 173 10.57 -8.34 -28.49
N SER A 174 11.27 -7.92 -27.43
CA SER A 174 11.82 -6.55 -27.33
C SER A 174 12.81 -6.18 -28.44
N PHE A 175 13.52 -7.17 -29.00
CA PHE A 175 14.45 -6.96 -30.10
C PHE A 175 13.90 -7.34 -31.48
N ASN A 176 12.58 -7.51 -31.64
CA ASN A 176 11.92 -7.91 -32.89
C ASN A 176 12.39 -9.26 -33.47
N LEU A 177 12.87 -10.16 -32.61
CA LEU A 177 13.30 -11.52 -32.92
C LEU A 177 12.26 -12.57 -32.50
N CYS A 178 11.01 -12.20 -32.26
CA CYS A 178 9.99 -13.15 -31.84
C CYS A 178 9.46 -13.96 -33.05
N PRO A 179 9.58 -15.30 -33.06
CA PRO A 179 9.06 -16.13 -34.15
C PRO A 179 7.53 -16.09 -34.31
N LYS A 180 6.81 -15.62 -33.28
CA LYS A 180 5.35 -15.40 -33.34
C LYS A 180 4.99 -14.10 -34.08
N GLU A 181 5.84 -13.08 -33.99
CA GLU A 181 5.60 -11.79 -34.64
C GLU A 181 6.16 -11.76 -36.06
N VAL A 182 7.34 -12.37 -36.26
CA VAL A 182 8.03 -12.36 -37.56
C VAL A 182 8.22 -13.79 -38.06
N LYS A 183 7.50 -14.13 -39.14
CA LYS A 183 7.55 -15.46 -39.75
C LYS A 183 8.92 -15.74 -40.35
N GLY A 184 9.44 -16.96 -40.13
CA GLY A 184 10.68 -17.44 -40.74
C GLY A 184 11.97 -17.06 -40.00
N ILE A 185 11.90 -16.27 -38.92
CA ILE A 185 13.08 -15.94 -38.11
C ILE A 185 13.48 -17.15 -37.24
N ARG A 186 14.79 -17.44 -37.23
CA ARG A 186 15.44 -18.34 -36.26
C ARG A 186 16.41 -17.51 -35.41
N PRO A 187 15.99 -17.06 -34.22
CA PRO A 187 16.84 -16.21 -33.39
C PRO A 187 18.01 -17.00 -32.83
N ASP A 188 19.18 -16.40 -32.84
CA ASP A 188 20.38 -16.98 -32.23
C ASP A 188 20.19 -17.21 -30.71
N PRO A 189 20.97 -18.13 -30.11
CA PRO A 189 21.05 -18.28 -28.67
C PRO A 189 21.44 -16.95 -28.01
N MET A 190 20.81 -16.63 -26.89
CA MET A 190 21.11 -15.41 -26.13
C MET A 190 21.63 -15.77 -24.74
N THR A 191 22.51 -14.92 -24.22
CA THR A 191 23.02 -15.02 -22.86
C THR A 191 22.90 -13.67 -22.15
N LEU A 192 22.63 -13.69 -20.86
CA LEU A 192 22.71 -12.52 -20.00
C LEU A 192 24.08 -12.48 -19.33
N VAL A 193 24.80 -11.38 -19.45
CA VAL A 193 26.10 -11.18 -18.78
C VAL A 193 25.92 -10.23 -17.60
N ASN A 194 26.26 -10.69 -16.40
CA ASN A 194 26.27 -9.89 -15.18
C ASN A 194 27.67 -9.97 -14.53
N GLY A 195 28.50 -8.97 -14.79
CA GLY A 195 29.90 -8.98 -14.34
C GLY A 195 30.68 -10.16 -14.91
N LYS A 196 31.12 -11.09 -14.05
CA LYS A 196 31.85 -12.31 -14.45
C LYS A 196 30.93 -13.50 -14.73
N GLU A 197 29.61 -13.28 -14.68
CA GLU A 197 28.62 -14.35 -14.81
C GLU A 197 27.95 -14.29 -16.19
N THR A 198 27.89 -15.43 -16.85
CA THR A 198 27.13 -15.60 -18.09
C THR A 198 26.03 -16.63 -17.83
N LEU A 199 24.79 -16.20 -18.01
CA LEU A 199 23.59 -17.02 -17.82
C LEU A 199 22.94 -17.28 -19.18
N THR A 200 22.55 -18.51 -19.44
CA THR A 200 21.93 -18.89 -20.70
C THR A 200 20.45 -18.51 -20.70
N LEU A 201 19.96 -17.92 -21.79
CA LEU A 201 18.55 -17.63 -21.95
C LEU A 201 17.88 -18.72 -22.79
N ARG A 202 16.89 -19.40 -22.21
CA ARG A 202 16.02 -20.33 -22.93
C ARG A 202 14.65 -19.69 -23.14
N PHE A 203 14.03 -19.94 -24.29
CA PHE A 203 12.76 -19.31 -24.66
C PHE A 203 11.72 -20.39 -24.96
N ASP A 204 10.69 -20.49 -24.13
CA ASP A 204 9.49 -21.26 -24.43
C ASP A 204 8.50 -20.36 -25.16
N CYS A 205 8.58 -20.39 -26.50
CA CYS A 205 7.68 -19.63 -27.34
C CYS A 205 6.22 -20.10 -27.20
N LYS A 206 5.94 -21.37 -26.85
CA LYS A 206 4.57 -21.87 -26.70
C LYS A 206 3.90 -21.20 -25.50
N ARG A 207 4.57 -21.18 -24.35
CA ARG A 207 4.09 -20.57 -23.10
C ARG A 207 4.36 -19.06 -23.01
N CYS A 208 5.05 -18.48 -23.99
CA CYS A 208 5.56 -17.11 -23.97
C CYS A 208 6.38 -16.81 -22.71
N GLU A 209 7.34 -17.68 -22.41
CA GLU A 209 8.22 -17.58 -21.25
C GLU A 209 9.68 -17.49 -21.68
N MET A 210 10.43 -16.60 -21.02
CA MET A 210 11.89 -16.55 -21.07
C MET A 210 12.42 -17.08 -19.74
N HIS A 211 13.33 -18.03 -19.84
CA HIS A 211 13.99 -18.67 -18.72
C HIS A 211 15.43 -18.16 -18.66
N VAL A 212 15.83 -17.64 -17.50
CA VAL A 212 17.23 -17.41 -17.19
C VAL A 212 17.74 -18.66 -16.51
N VAL A 213 18.70 -19.31 -17.16
CA VAL A 213 19.19 -20.61 -16.78
C VAL A 213 20.60 -20.47 -16.23
N GLY A 214 20.86 -21.15 -15.12
CA GLY A 214 22.15 -21.15 -14.47
C GLY A 214 22.39 -22.42 -13.68
N GLN A 215 23.63 -22.60 -13.27
CA GLN A 215 24.08 -23.75 -12.50
C GLN A 215 24.68 -23.28 -11.17
N LEU A 216 24.48 -24.07 -10.11
CA LEU A 216 25.08 -23.79 -8.81
C LEU A 216 26.60 -23.76 -8.92
N LYS A 217 27.20 -22.64 -8.52
CA LYS A 217 28.65 -22.47 -8.57
C LYS A 217 29.33 -23.12 -7.35
N PRO A 218 30.49 -23.77 -7.52
CA PRO A 218 31.22 -24.40 -6.41
C PRO A 218 31.55 -23.45 -5.25
N HIS A 219 31.82 -22.17 -5.53
CA HIS A 219 32.13 -21.19 -4.48
C HIS A 219 30.89 -20.81 -3.65
N VAL A 220 29.71 -20.77 -4.26
CA VAL A 220 28.42 -20.50 -3.57
C VAL A 220 28.05 -21.68 -2.69
N ALA A 221 28.20 -22.91 -3.21
CA ALA A 221 27.99 -24.13 -2.43
C ALA A 221 28.89 -24.20 -1.18
N LYS A 222 30.13 -23.71 -1.28
CA LYS A 222 31.07 -23.63 -0.14
C LYS A 222 30.72 -22.52 0.85
N LEU A 223 30.09 -21.43 0.39
CA LEU A 223 29.74 -20.29 1.23
C LEU A 223 28.71 -20.67 2.31
N GLN A 224 27.72 -21.51 1.98
CA GLN A 224 26.71 -21.96 2.94
C GLN A 224 27.33 -22.74 4.11
N ALA A 225 28.38 -23.54 3.86
CA ALA A 225 29.11 -24.25 4.91
C ALA A 225 29.96 -23.33 5.80
N GLN A 226 30.29 -22.13 5.32
CA GLN A 226 31.16 -21.17 6.01
C GLN A 226 30.37 -20.08 6.74
N VAL A 227 29.13 -19.81 6.31
CA VAL A 227 28.26 -18.78 6.91
C VAL A 227 27.34 -19.45 7.94
N ALA A 228 27.66 -19.29 9.21
CA ALA A 228 26.76 -19.73 10.29
C ALA A 228 25.46 -18.91 10.23
N PRO A 229 24.27 -19.55 10.25
CA PRO A 229 23.00 -18.84 10.25
C PRO A 229 22.90 -17.97 11.49
N GLN A 230 22.83 -16.65 11.30
CA GLN A 230 22.60 -15.74 12.40
C GLN A 230 21.15 -15.87 12.86
N LYS A 231 20.94 -16.22 14.13
CA LYS A 231 19.61 -16.14 14.73
C LYS A 231 19.17 -14.69 14.75
N VAL A 232 18.25 -14.33 13.86
CA VAL A 232 17.58 -13.03 13.90
C VAL A 232 16.49 -13.11 14.96
N THR A 233 16.68 -12.38 16.06
CA THR A 233 15.67 -12.28 17.11
C THR A 233 14.63 -11.26 16.68
N PHE A 234 13.45 -11.73 16.26
CA PHE A 234 12.32 -10.85 16.03
C PHE A 234 11.77 -10.39 17.39
N PHE A 235 11.84 -9.08 17.66
CA PHE A 235 11.24 -8.55 18.87
C PHE A 235 9.71 -8.69 18.79
N PRO A 236 9.06 -9.35 19.78
CA PRO A 236 7.61 -9.56 19.77
C PRO A 236 6.81 -8.26 19.94
N SER A 237 7.46 -7.15 20.28
CA SER A 237 6.87 -5.83 20.42
C SER A 237 7.77 -4.75 19.81
N LEU A 238 7.16 -3.73 19.22
CA LEU A 238 7.83 -2.49 18.82
C LEU A 238 8.64 -1.94 20.02
N PRO A 239 9.93 -1.62 19.84
CA PRO A 239 10.69 -0.89 20.85
C PRO A 239 9.95 0.41 21.18
N GLY A 240 9.63 0.65 22.46
CA GLY A 240 9.03 1.91 22.93
C GLY A 240 7.58 1.87 23.40
N LYS A 241 6.85 0.74 23.34
CA LYS A 241 5.59 0.62 24.09
C LYS A 241 5.89 0.25 25.54
N MET A 242 5.98 1.25 26.42
CA MET A 242 5.88 1.04 27.87
C MET A 242 4.62 0.20 28.15
N ARG A 243 4.79 -0.95 28.80
CA ARG A 243 3.67 -1.71 29.37
C ARG A 243 2.92 -0.77 30.32
N PRO A 244 1.57 -0.67 30.24
CA PRO A 244 0.82 0.04 31.28
C PRO A 244 1.11 -0.65 32.61
N GLN A 245 1.60 0.11 33.59
CA GLN A 245 1.76 -0.35 34.96
C GLN A 245 0.39 -0.76 35.46
N THR A 246 0.20 -2.05 35.73
CA THR A 246 -0.94 -2.54 36.48
C THR A 246 -0.87 -1.90 37.87
N ALA A 247 -1.78 -0.96 38.13
CA ALA A 247 -2.02 -0.44 39.47
C ALA A 247 -2.35 -1.60 40.40
N GLY A 248 -1.43 -1.90 41.32
CA GLY A 248 -1.66 -2.87 42.39
C GLY A 248 -2.82 -2.40 43.26
N ALA A 249 -3.87 -3.22 43.30
CA ALA A 249 -4.97 -3.07 44.23
C ALA A 249 -4.44 -3.07 45.67
N GLY A 250 -4.87 -2.08 46.44
CA GLY A 250 -4.63 -2.02 47.87
C GLY A 250 -5.22 -3.24 48.57
N GLY A 251 -4.37 -3.91 49.35
CA GLY A 251 -4.75 -4.85 50.39
C GLY A 251 -4.31 -4.27 51.73
N LYS A 252 -5.22 -4.35 52.70
CA LYS A 252 -5.14 -3.81 54.07
C LYS A 252 -3.83 -4.06 54.81
#